data_AF-A0A2R7NHC1-F1
#
_entry.id   AF-A0A2R7NHC1-F1
#
_cell.length_a   1.000
_cell.length_b   1.000
_cell.length_c   1.000
_cell.angle_alpha   90.00
_cell.angle_beta   90.00
_cell.angle_gamma   90.00
#
_symmetry.space_group_name_H-M   'P 1'
#
loop_
_entity.id
_entity.type
_entity.pdbx_description
1 polymer ?
#
loop_
_entity_poly.entity_id
_entity_poly.type
_entity_poly.pdbx_seq_one_letter_code
_entity_poly.pdbx_strand_id
1 'polypeptide(L)'
;SSSSNPFQTIERKDVGITLRIRPQISESGSVRLSIYQEASSVSSSTSPGTTNAGPTTNKRAIESSVVVGDGKIIVLGGLIEDSYTSDAARLPVLGELPVLGGFFRSMSRTRKKTNMLVFLRPVVMRDEDALNAISLDRYDFIGARQRELPWDATQVLPETSMPVVPALSPR
;
A
#
# COMPACT_ATOMS: atom_id res chain seq x y z
N SER A 1 7.47 16.64 -46.04
CA SER A 1 7.71 15.60 -45.02
C SER A 1 6.46 15.46 -44.16
N SER A 2 5.72 14.37 -44.32
CA SER A 2 4.45 14.12 -43.61
C SER A 2 4.71 13.83 -42.13
N SER A 3 4.24 14.72 -41.25
CA SER A 3 4.18 14.48 -39.80
C SER A 3 3.22 13.31 -39.53
N SER A 4 3.75 12.12 -39.29
CA SER A 4 2.97 11.00 -38.77
C SER A 4 2.72 11.24 -37.29
N ASN A 5 1.53 11.74 -36.94
CA ASN A 5 1.11 11.79 -35.54
C ASN A 5 0.69 10.36 -35.13
N PRO A 6 1.45 9.65 -34.28
CA PRO A 6 1.11 8.29 -33.89
C PRO A 6 -0.21 8.30 -33.09
N PHE A 7 -1.17 7.48 -33.48
CA PHE A 7 -2.39 7.28 -32.70
C PHE A 7 -2.03 6.64 -31.35
N GLN A 8 -2.45 7.26 -30.26
CA GLN A 8 -2.31 6.71 -28.92
C GLN A 8 -3.63 6.06 -28.48
N THR A 9 -3.58 4.77 -28.14
CA THR A 9 -4.72 4.07 -27.52
C THR A 9 -4.57 4.15 -26.00
N ILE A 10 -5.58 4.68 -25.31
CA ILE A 10 -5.60 4.78 -23.85
C ILE A 10 -6.35 3.57 -23.28
N GLU A 11 -5.69 2.82 -22.38
CA GLU A 11 -6.28 1.74 -21.60
C GLU A 11 -6.45 2.18 -20.14
N ARG A 12 -7.57 1.82 -19.52
CA ARG A 12 -7.78 2.01 -18.08
C ARG A 12 -7.21 0.82 -17.31
N LYS A 13 -6.44 1.08 -16.26
CA LYS A 13 -5.92 0.06 -15.36
C LYS A 13 -6.27 0.42 -13.92
N ASP A 14 -6.74 -0.57 -13.19
CA ASP A 14 -7.01 -0.42 -11.77
C ASP A 14 -5.70 -0.34 -11.00
N VAL A 15 -5.63 0.64 -10.09
CA VAL A 15 -4.52 0.82 -9.17
C VAL A 15 -5.07 0.92 -7.75
N GLY A 16 -4.40 0.28 -6.80
CA GLY A 16 -4.82 0.23 -5.42
C GLY A 16 -4.45 -1.10 -4.78
N ILE A 17 -5.21 -1.49 -3.76
CA ILE A 17 -5.01 -2.77 -3.07
C ILE A 17 -6.03 -3.77 -3.62
N THR A 18 -5.54 -4.87 -4.17
CA THR A 18 -6.36 -5.98 -4.65
C THR A 18 -5.96 -7.25 -3.91
N LEU A 19 -6.96 -7.96 -3.37
CA LEU A 19 -6.77 -9.21 -2.66
C LEU A 19 -7.73 -10.25 -3.21
N ARG A 20 -7.20 -11.31 -3.81
CA ARG A 20 -7.95 -12.46 -4.32
C ARG A 20 -7.54 -13.68 -3.52
N ILE A 21 -8.51 -14.31 -2.87
CA ILE A 21 -8.28 -15.46 -2.00
C ILE A 21 -9.22 -16.57 -2.40
N ARG A 22 -8.72 -17.80 -2.45
CA ARG A 22 -9.51 -19.04 -2.54
C ARG A 22 -9.21 -19.89 -1.31
N PRO A 23 -10.09 -19.88 -0.29
CA PRO A 23 -9.93 -20.71 0.89
C PRO A 23 -10.49 -22.12 0.66
N GLN A 24 -9.83 -23.12 1.24
CA GLN A 24 -10.30 -24.51 1.34
C GLN A 24 -10.08 -24.99 2.77
N ILE A 25 -11.14 -25.46 3.41
CA ILE A 25 -11.09 -25.95 4.79
C ILE A 25 -10.95 -27.47 4.75
N SER A 26 -9.95 -27.99 5.44
CA SER A 26 -9.76 -29.43 5.63
C SER A 26 -10.59 -29.94 6.81
N GLU A 27 -10.84 -31.24 6.86
CA GLU A 27 -11.56 -31.90 7.95
C GLU A 27 -10.86 -31.70 9.31
N SER A 28 -9.53 -31.62 9.33
CA SER A 28 -8.74 -31.31 10.53
C SER A 28 -8.85 -29.86 11.00
N GLY A 29 -9.58 -28.99 10.28
CA GLY A 29 -9.74 -27.57 10.61
C GLY A 29 -8.59 -26.67 10.15
N SER A 30 -7.61 -27.21 9.40
CA SER A 30 -6.61 -26.38 8.73
C SER A 30 -7.19 -25.73 7.48
N VAL A 31 -6.78 -24.49 7.19
CA VAL A 31 -7.24 -23.72 6.04
C VAL A 31 -6.11 -23.63 5.02
N ARG A 32 -6.33 -24.19 3.84
CA ARG A 32 -5.49 -23.98 2.67
C ARG A 32 -5.96 -22.72 1.95
N LEU A 33 -5.04 -21.83 1.63
CA LEU A 33 -5.33 -20.55 1.01
C LEU A 33 -4.48 -20.41 -0.25
N SER A 34 -5.12 -20.19 -1.40
CA SER A 34 -4.45 -19.67 -2.59
C SER A 34 -4.70 -18.18 -2.68
N ILE A 35 -3.63 -17.39 -2.61
CA ILE A 35 -3.68 -15.95 -2.39
C ILE A 35 -2.94 -15.25 -3.53
N TYR A 36 -3.60 -14.25 -4.11
CA TYR A 36 -2.99 -13.24 -4.96
C TYR A 36 -3.28 -11.88 -4.34
N GLN A 37 -2.23 -11.21 -3.88
CA GLN A 37 -2.30 -9.85 -3.35
C GLN A 37 -1.48 -8.93 -4.24
N GLU A 38 -2.06 -7.77 -4.54
CA GLU A 38 -1.40 -6.70 -5.26
C GLU A 38 -1.63 -5.38 -4.53
N ALA A 39 -0.56 -4.62 -4.33
CA ALA A 39 -0.60 -3.24 -3.90
C ALA A 39 0.06 -2.39 -5.00
N SER A 40 -0.74 -1.59 -5.68
CA SER A 40 -0.33 -0.71 -6.75
C SER A 40 -0.63 0.75 -6.43
N SER A 41 0.26 1.65 -6.86
CA SER A 41 0.10 3.10 -6.71
C SER A 41 0.62 3.83 -7.94
N VAL A 42 0.03 4.98 -8.25
CA VAL A 42 0.57 5.85 -9.31
C VAL A 42 1.81 6.56 -8.79
N SER A 43 2.92 6.47 -9.54
CA SER A 43 4.14 7.22 -9.28
C SER A 43 3.93 8.69 -9.62
N SER A 44 4.39 9.58 -8.75
CA SER A 44 4.41 11.03 -9.01
C SER A 44 5.44 11.43 -10.05
N SER A 45 6.44 10.58 -10.31
CA SER A 45 7.41 10.75 -11.39
C SER A 45 7.12 9.82 -12.56
N THR A 46 7.24 10.36 -13.77
CA THR A 46 7.23 9.57 -15.01
C THR A 46 8.62 9.00 -15.26
N SER A 47 8.70 7.74 -15.70
CA SER A 47 9.97 7.11 -16.07
C SER A 47 10.73 7.95 -17.12
N PRO A 48 12.08 8.05 -17.04
CA PRO A 48 12.87 8.75 -18.05
C PRO A 48 12.57 8.23 -19.46
N GLY A 49 12.34 9.15 -20.41
CA GLY A 49 12.04 8.81 -21.80
C GLY A 49 10.58 8.42 -22.09
N THR A 50 9.69 8.43 -21.10
CA THR A 50 8.27 8.02 -21.27
C THR A 50 7.27 9.14 -21.01
N THR A 51 7.67 10.41 -21.08
CA THR A 51 6.80 11.57 -20.79
C THR A 51 5.49 11.56 -21.59
N ASN A 52 5.50 10.97 -22.79
CA ASN A 52 4.31 10.86 -23.66
C ASN A 52 3.58 9.50 -23.53
N ALA A 53 4.02 8.58 -22.68
CA ALA A 53 3.48 7.21 -22.56
C ALA A 53 2.52 7.01 -21.37
N GLY A 54 2.24 8.06 -20.60
CA GLY A 54 1.30 8.03 -19.48
C GLY A 54 1.95 7.83 -18.10
N PRO A 55 1.14 7.67 -17.05
CA PRO A 55 1.62 7.58 -15.67
C PRO A 55 2.40 6.28 -15.42
N THR A 56 3.49 6.37 -14.66
CA THR A 56 4.21 5.19 -14.16
C THR A 56 3.50 4.63 -12.93
N THR A 57 3.40 3.31 -12.78
CA THR A 57 2.80 2.67 -11.60
C THR A 57 3.83 1.85 -10.84
N ASN A 58 3.80 1.93 -9.52
CA ASN A 58 4.58 1.07 -8.63
C ASN A 58 3.70 -0.11 -8.24
N LYS A 59 4.07 -1.32 -8.65
CA LYS A 59 3.30 -2.54 -8.37
C LYS A 59 4.10 -3.50 -7.48
N ARG A 60 3.49 -3.92 -6.37
CA ARG A 60 4.01 -4.97 -5.49
C ARG A 60 2.98 -6.09 -5.46
N ALA A 61 3.36 -7.27 -5.95
CA ALA A 61 2.45 -8.41 -6.01
C ALA A 61 3.07 -9.64 -5.35
N ILE A 62 2.24 -10.43 -4.69
CA ILE A 62 2.59 -11.70 -4.08
C ILE A 62 1.54 -12.73 -4.48
N GLU A 63 1.99 -13.86 -5.00
CA GLU A 63 1.18 -15.05 -5.25
C GLU A 63 1.74 -16.19 -4.40
N SER A 64 0.90 -16.79 -3.57
CA SER A 64 1.33 -17.84 -2.64
C SER A 64 0.20 -18.82 -2.33
N SER A 65 0.57 -20.07 -2.03
CA SER A 65 -0.33 -21.08 -1.51
C SER A 65 0.18 -21.56 -0.16
N VAL A 66 -0.63 -21.38 0.87
CA VAL A 66 -0.25 -21.69 2.26
C VAL A 66 -1.30 -22.54 2.94
N VAL A 67 -0.87 -23.32 3.94
CA VAL A 67 -1.76 -24.04 4.86
C VAL A 67 -1.52 -23.47 6.25
N VAL A 68 -2.58 -23.00 6.89
CA VAL A 68 -2.52 -22.33 8.18
C VAL A 68 -3.71 -22.76 9.03
N GLY A 69 -3.49 -22.89 10.34
CA GLY A 69 -4.57 -23.23 11.28
C GLY A 69 -5.55 -22.07 11.47
N ASP A 70 -6.78 -22.40 11.85
CA ASP A 70 -7.81 -21.41 12.18
C ASP A 70 -7.33 -20.41 13.25
N GLY A 71 -7.56 -19.12 12.98
CA GLY A 71 -7.20 -18.02 13.87
C GLY A 71 -5.70 -17.75 14.01
N LYS A 72 -4.81 -18.50 13.34
CA LYS A 72 -3.35 -18.31 13.41
C LYS A 72 -2.88 -17.29 12.37
N ILE A 73 -1.84 -16.53 12.71
CA ILE A 73 -1.23 -15.58 11.78
C ILE A 73 -0.06 -16.27 11.08
N ILE A 74 0.00 -16.14 9.75
CA ILE A 74 1.12 -16.58 8.93
C ILE A 74 1.73 -15.39 8.16
N VAL A 75 3.05 -15.42 7.99
CA VAL A 75 3.77 -14.48 7.12
C VAL A 75 3.79 -15.08 5.71
N LEU A 76 3.16 -14.39 4.76
CA LEU A 76 3.14 -14.84 3.35
C LEU A 76 4.45 -14.51 2.63
N GLY A 77 5.09 -13.42 3.05
CA GLY A 77 6.35 -12.94 2.48
C GLY A 77 6.64 -11.50 2.87
N GLY A 78 7.68 -10.95 2.25
CA GLY A 78 8.11 -9.58 2.46
C GLY A 78 9.24 -9.17 1.52
N LEU A 79 9.49 -7.87 1.45
CA LEU A 79 10.61 -7.27 0.70
C LEU A 79 11.36 -6.34 1.65
N ILE A 80 12.66 -6.54 1.78
CA ILE A 80 13.56 -5.59 2.44
C ILE A 80 14.48 -5.05 1.35
N GLU A 81 14.39 -3.76 1.08
CA GLU A 81 15.20 -3.05 0.10
C GLU A 81 16.02 -1.98 0.83
N ASP A 82 17.33 -1.89 0.55
CA ASP A 82 18.21 -0.84 1.07
C ASP A 82 19.00 -0.26 -0.10
N SER A 83 18.62 0.94 -0.56
CA SER A 83 19.24 1.62 -1.69
C SER A 83 20.15 2.74 -1.20
N TYR A 84 21.34 2.82 -1.80
CA TYR A 84 22.34 3.85 -1.54
C TYR A 84 22.67 4.56 -2.85
N THR A 85 22.46 5.87 -2.89
CA THR A 85 22.82 6.75 -4.00
C THR A 85 23.87 7.72 -3.51
N SER A 86 25.01 7.81 -4.20
CA SER A 86 26.08 8.76 -3.90
C SER A 86 26.40 9.56 -5.16
N ASP A 87 25.94 10.80 -5.20
CA ASP A 87 26.21 11.74 -6.28
C ASP A 87 27.33 12.69 -5.85
N ALA A 88 28.35 12.83 -6.69
CA ALA A 88 29.44 13.76 -6.44
C ALA A 88 29.65 14.64 -7.67
N ALA A 89 29.51 15.95 -7.50
CA ALA A 89 29.84 16.95 -8.50
C ALA A 89 31.08 17.71 -8.02
N ARG A 90 32.13 17.81 -8.84
CA ARG A 90 33.35 18.54 -8.49
C ARG A 90 33.94 19.24 -9.70
N LEU A 91 34.56 20.41 -9.50
CA LEU A 91 35.41 20.99 -10.54
C LEU A 91 36.71 20.17 -10.68
N PRO A 92 37.13 19.80 -11.92
CA PRO A 92 38.27 18.90 -12.14
C PRO A 92 39.59 19.36 -11.54
N VAL A 93 39.84 20.67 -11.45
CA VAL A 93 41.11 21.23 -10.94
C VAL A 93 40.96 21.75 -9.50
N LEU A 94 39.94 22.58 -9.25
CA LEU A 94 39.76 23.23 -7.95
C LEU A 94 39.18 22.30 -6.88
N GLY A 95 38.44 21.26 -7.28
CA GLY A 95 37.81 20.30 -6.36
C GLY A 95 38.76 19.27 -5.75
N GLU A 96 40.01 19.19 -6.22
CA GLU A 96 41.03 18.26 -5.73
C GLU A 96 42.01 18.90 -4.73
N LEU A 97 41.91 20.22 -4.51
CA LEU A 97 42.77 20.92 -3.54
C LEU A 97 42.50 20.44 -2.10
N PRO A 98 43.52 20.05 -1.32
CA PRO A 98 43.34 19.45 0.00
C PRO A 98 42.76 20.41 1.05
N VAL A 99 43.01 21.72 0.92
CA VAL A 99 42.54 22.75 1.87
C VAL A 99 41.31 23.49 1.35
N LEU A 100 41.23 23.75 0.04
CA LEU A 100 40.18 24.59 -0.56
C LEU A 100 39.16 23.82 -1.41
N GLY A 101 39.42 22.54 -1.74
CA GLY A 101 38.58 21.76 -2.64
C GLY A 101 37.18 21.46 -2.11
N GLY A 102 36.96 21.62 -0.79
CA GLY A 102 35.65 21.54 -0.15
C GLY A 102 34.64 22.56 -0.69
N PHE A 103 35.09 23.76 -1.11
CA PHE A 103 34.21 24.80 -1.67
C PHE A 103 33.84 24.57 -3.14
N PHE A 104 34.57 23.68 -3.83
CA PHE A 104 34.42 23.41 -5.26
C PHE A 104 33.90 21.99 -5.55
N ARG A 105 33.36 21.32 -4.52
CA ARG A 105 32.72 20.00 -4.62
C ARG A 105 31.39 19.99 -3.89
N SER A 106 30.43 19.29 -4.45
CA SER A 106 29.14 18.96 -3.85
C SER A 106 29.03 17.44 -3.79
N MET A 107 28.70 16.90 -2.63
CA MET A 107 28.45 15.46 -2.44
C MET A 107 27.06 15.31 -1.87
N SER A 108 26.21 14.55 -2.54
CA SER A 108 24.90 14.15 -2.06
C SER A 108 24.93 12.65 -1.82
N ARG A 109 24.55 12.22 -0.61
CA ARG A 109 24.41 10.80 -0.27
C ARG A 109 22.99 10.58 0.22
N THR A 110 22.27 9.71 -0.47
CA THR A 110 20.91 9.32 -0.13
C THR A 110 20.90 7.84 0.20
N ARG A 111 20.34 7.46 1.35
CA ARG A 111 20.06 6.07 1.70
C ARG A 111 18.56 5.92 1.90
N LYS A 112 17.94 4.92 1.27
CA LYS A 112 16.51 4.63 1.41
C LYS A 112 16.32 3.15 1.73
N LYS A 113 15.73 2.88 2.90
CA LYS A 113 15.37 1.54 3.34
C LYS A 113 13.86 1.34 3.29
N THR A 114 13.40 0.32 2.58
CA THR A 114 11.99 -0.07 2.47
C THR A 114 11.83 -1.46 3.09
N ASN A 115 10.94 -1.60 4.07
CA ASN A 115 10.56 -2.91 4.61
C ASN A 115 9.08 -3.15 4.34
N MET A 116 8.76 -4.27 3.72
CA MET A 116 7.41 -4.72 3.45
C MET A 116 7.25 -6.12 4.02
N LEU A 117 6.20 -6.34 4.80
CA LEU A 117 5.81 -7.64 5.33
C LEU A 117 4.32 -7.82 5.08
N VAL A 118 3.95 -9.04 4.71
CA VAL A 118 2.56 -9.41 4.46
C VAL A 118 2.16 -10.53 5.39
N PHE A 119 1.15 -10.26 6.20
CA PHE A 119 0.58 -11.18 7.17
C PHE A 119 -0.84 -11.53 6.76
N LEU A 120 -1.26 -12.76 7.09
CA LEU A 120 -2.64 -13.18 6.92
C LEU A 120 -3.08 -14.02 8.11
N ARG A 121 -4.34 -13.82 8.52
CA ARG A 121 -5.03 -14.61 9.55
C ARG A 121 -6.35 -15.12 8.99
N PRO A 122 -6.49 -16.44 8.72
CA PRO A 122 -7.81 -16.98 8.42
C PRO A 122 -8.63 -17.09 9.70
N VAL A 123 -9.93 -16.92 9.57
CA VAL A 123 -10.89 -17.18 10.65
C VAL A 123 -12.01 -18.03 10.05
N VAL A 124 -12.24 -19.22 10.58
CA VAL A 124 -13.28 -20.14 10.14
C VAL A 124 -14.52 -19.92 11.01
N MET A 125 -15.59 -19.44 10.38
CA MET A 125 -16.88 -19.20 11.04
C MET A 125 -17.75 -20.44 10.83
N ARG A 126 -18.07 -21.17 11.91
CA ARG A 126 -18.79 -22.47 11.84
C ARG A 126 -20.27 -22.36 12.18
N ASP A 127 -20.64 -21.35 12.97
CA ASP A 127 -22.00 -21.12 13.47
C ASP A 127 -22.39 -19.65 13.32
N GLU A 128 -23.69 -19.39 13.48
CA GLU A 128 -24.23 -18.03 13.42
C GLU A 128 -23.76 -17.16 14.59
N ASP A 129 -23.46 -17.76 15.73
CA ASP A 129 -22.99 -17.02 16.91
C ASP A 129 -21.59 -16.43 16.68
N ALA A 130 -20.66 -17.17 16.07
CA ALA A 130 -19.34 -16.66 15.68
C ALA A 130 -19.46 -15.60 14.58
N LEU A 131 -20.38 -15.77 13.62
CA LEU A 131 -20.67 -14.77 12.59
C LEU A 131 -21.16 -13.45 13.22
N ASN A 132 -22.10 -13.54 14.16
CA ASN A 132 -22.67 -12.39 14.86
C ASN A 132 -21.60 -11.70 15.72
N ALA A 133 -20.83 -12.45 16.50
CA ALA A 133 -19.80 -11.89 17.37
C ALA A 133 -18.76 -11.07 16.59
N ILE A 134 -18.28 -11.58 15.45
CA ILE A 134 -17.32 -10.86 14.60
C ILE A 134 -17.97 -9.63 13.95
N SER A 135 -19.22 -9.74 13.51
CA SER A 135 -19.93 -8.62 12.89
C SER A 135 -20.16 -7.47 13.87
N LEU A 136 -20.53 -7.79 15.12
CA LEU A 136 -20.72 -6.82 16.21
C LEU A 136 -19.40 -6.13 16.56
N ASP A 137 -18.31 -6.88 16.72
CA ASP A 137 -16.98 -6.31 16.97
C ASP A 137 -16.57 -5.29 15.89
N ARG A 138 -16.81 -5.61 14.61
CA ARG A 138 -16.53 -4.69 13.51
C ARG A 138 -17.45 -3.48 13.49
N TYR A 139 -18.71 -3.66 13.85
CA TYR A 139 -19.68 -2.57 13.94
C TYR A 139 -19.28 -1.54 15.01
N ASP A 140 -18.97 -2.02 16.20
CA ASP A 140 -18.56 -1.20 17.33
C ASP A 140 -17.23 -0.50 17.05
N PHE A 141 -16.29 -1.18 16.39
CA PHE A 141 -15.03 -0.59 15.96
C PHE A 141 -15.24 0.62 15.02
N ILE A 142 -16.13 0.51 14.04
CA ILE A 142 -16.43 1.61 13.11
C ILE A 142 -17.10 2.76 13.87
N GLY A 143 -18.07 2.47 14.74
CA GLY A 143 -18.76 3.49 15.53
C GLY A 143 -17.85 4.19 16.55
N ALA A 144 -16.91 3.47 17.16
CA ALA A 144 -15.88 4.07 18.00
C ALA A 144 -14.98 5.00 17.19
N ARG A 145 -14.53 4.57 16.00
CA ARG A 145 -13.63 5.36 15.17
C ARG A 145 -14.26 6.66 14.67
N GLN A 146 -15.57 6.67 14.39
CA GLN A 146 -16.30 7.88 14.00
C GLN A 146 -16.35 8.92 15.13
N ARG A 147 -16.42 8.47 16.39
CA ARG A 147 -16.45 9.37 17.57
C ARG A 147 -15.08 9.97 17.89
N GLU A 148 -14.00 9.32 17.48
CA GLU A 148 -12.63 9.80 17.68
C GLU A 148 -12.19 10.89 16.70
N LEU A 149 -12.93 11.12 15.60
CA LEU A 149 -12.56 12.18 14.65
C LEU A 149 -12.69 13.54 15.34
N PRO A 150 -11.58 14.27 15.54
CA PRO A 150 -11.65 15.60 16.12
C PRO A 150 -12.41 16.48 15.14
N TRP A 151 -13.55 17.00 15.57
CA TRP A 151 -14.26 18.02 14.85
C TRP A 151 -13.36 19.25 14.82
N ASP A 152 -12.89 19.65 13.63
CA ASP A 152 -12.53 21.05 13.39
C ASP A 152 -13.76 21.70 12.75
N ALA A 153 -14.73 22.07 13.60
CA ALA A 153 -15.87 22.89 13.19
C ALA A 153 -15.50 24.37 13.18
N THR A 154 -14.25 24.70 12.86
CA THR A 154 -13.86 26.09 12.64
C THR A 154 -14.25 26.46 11.21
N GLN A 155 -15.51 26.87 11.07
CA GLN A 155 -15.91 28.17 10.49
C GLN A 155 -16.69 28.29 9.16
N VAL A 156 -17.30 27.27 8.54
CA VAL A 156 -18.08 27.60 7.32
C VAL A 156 -19.37 26.86 6.97
N LEU A 157 -19.80 25.78 7.63
CA LEU A 157 -21.06 25.12 7.25
C LEU A 157 -21.91 24.72 8.47
N PRO A 158 -23.12 25.32 8.65
CA PRO A 158 -23.96 25.09 9.83
C PRO A 158 -24.79 23.78 9.81
N GLU A 159 -24.80 22.99 8.72
CA GLU A 159 -25.85 21.96 8.50
C GLU A 159 -25.34 20.59 8.03
N THR A 160 -24.08 20.21 8.26
CA THR A 160 -23.61 18.85 7.92
C THR A 160 -23.38 18.03 9.18
N SER A 161 -24.41 17.30 9.62
CA SER A 161 -24.23 16.21 10.59
C SER A 161 -23.47 15.07 9.92
N MET A 162 -22.47 14.52 10.61
CA MET A 162 -21.72 13.38 10.08
C MET A 162 -22.62 12.13 10.03
N PRO A 163 -22.51 11.29 8.98
CA PRO A 163 -23.17 10.00 8.97
C PRO A 163 -22.56 9.11 10.08
N VAL A 164 -23.34 8.82 11.12
CA VAL A 164 -22.98 7.91 12.21
C VAL A 164 -23.58 6.53 11.96
N VAL A 165 -22.87 5.48 12.36
CA VAL A 165 -23.46 4.14 12.40
C VAL A 165 -24.66 4.12 13.36
N PRO A 166 -25.82 3.53 12.98
CA PRO A 166 -26.97 3.40 13.86
C PRO A 166 -26.64 2.71 15.20
N ALA A 167 -27.49 2.86 16.22
CA ALA A 167 -27.39 1.97 17.38
C ALA A 167 -27.94 0.59 17.00
N LEU A 168 -27.28 -0.48 17.45
CA LEU A 168 -27.82 -1.83 17.32
C LEU A 168 -28.96 -2.01 18.33
N SER A 169 -30.09 -2.54 17.88
CA SER A 169 -31.19 -2.88 18.77
C SER A 169 -30.75 -4.00 19.73
N PRO A 170 -30.98 -3.86 21.05
CA PRO A 170 -30.77 -4.96 21.97
C PRO A 170 -31.71 -6.12 21.60
N ARG A 171 -31.17 -7.34 21.62
CA ARG A 171 -31.95 -8.59 21.49
C ARG A 171 -32.65 -8.92 22.80
#